data_AF-A0A2A4U9G6-F1
#
_entry.id   AF-A0A2A4U9G6-F1
#
_cell.length_a   1.000
_cell.length_b   1.000
_cell.length_c   1.000
_cell.angle_alpha   90.00
_cell.angle_beta   90.00
_cell.angle_gamma   90.00
#
_symmetry.space_group_name_H-M   'P 1'
#
loop_
_entity.id
_entity.type
_entity.pdbx_description
1 polymer ?
#
loop_
_entity_poly.entity_id
_entity_poly.type
_entity_poly.pdbx_seq_one_letter_code
_entity_poly.pdbx_strand_id
1 'polypeptide(L)'
;MPDNPTEPSAEQTIRDELEKIVGLINASRHLMDEGRSVDLSAVEDRVRIITEAVAAAPPEVASSFKDYLEALSDTLDRLQDDLEHHHQALQDNLKILKRRTATNAYGTSPSTPPSSTDRDED
;
A
#
# COMPACT_ATOMS: atom_id res chain seq x y z
N MET A 1 4.16 36.91 38.20
CA MET A 1 4.58 35.84 37.28
C MET A 1 3.36 35.49 36.45
N PRO A 2 3.34 35.73 35.14
CA PRO A 2 2.27 35.20 34.31
C PRO A 2 2.52 33.71 34.08
N ASP A 3 1.59 32.88 34.54
CA ASP A 3 1.36 31.52 34.04
C ASP A 3 1.13 31.63 32.53
N ASN A 4 2.14 31.29 31.73
CA ASN A 4 1.97 31.17 30.29
C ASN A 4 1.42 29.76 30.01
N PRO A 5 0.23 29.62 29.40
CA PRO A 5 -0.30 28.31 29.07
C PRO A 5 0.69 27.60 28.15
N THR A 6 1.08 26.40 28.54
CA THR A 6 1.95 25.50 27.78
C THR A 6 1.29 25.21 26.44
N GLU A 7 1.60 26.00 25.41
CA GLU A 7 1.50 25.52 24.05
C GLU A 7 2.29 24.21 23.99
N PRO A 8 1.76 23.13 23.36
CA PRO A 8 2.55 21.93 23.17
C PRO A 8 3.85 22.37 22.48
N SER A 9 4.99 22.13 23.13
CA SER A 9 6.30 22.40 22.52
C SER A 9 6.29 21.77 21.13
N ALA A 10 6.84 22.44 20.12
CA ALA A 10 6.92 21.89 18.76
C ALA A 10 7.45 20.44 18.75
N GLU A 11 8.31 20.11 19.72
CA GLU A 11 8.80 18.75 20.00
C GLU A 11 7.68 17.73 20.31
N GLN A 12 6.70 18.09 21.14
CA GLN A 12 5.55 17.23 21.49
C GLN A 12 4.66 17.01 20.26
N THR A 13 4.37 18.08 19.51
CA THR A 13 3.60 17.95 18.27
C THR A 13 4.29 17.04 17.26
N ILE A 14 5.60 17.18 17.05
CA ILE A 14 6.35 16.31 16.14
C ILE A 14 6.28 14.85 16.61
N ARG A 15 6.43 14.59 17.92
CA ARG A 15 6.37 13.23 18.48
C ARG A 15 4.99 12.60 18.35
N ASP A 16 3.93 13.32 18.70
CA ASP A 16 2.55 12.82 18.61
C ASP A 16 2.17 12.49 17.17
N GLU A 17 2.61 13.31 16.20
CA GLU A 17 2.35 13.06 14.78
C GLU A 17 3.19 11.90 14.24
N LEU A 18 4.43 11.71 14.71
CA LEU A 18 5.24 10.53 14.41
C LEU A 18 4.62 9.23 14.94
N GLU A 19 3.99 9.25 16.11
CA GLU A 19 3.29 8.07 16.62
C GLU A 19 2.04 7.75 15.78
N LYS A 20 1.27 8.78 15.43
CA LYS A 20 0.07 8.64 14.60
C LYS A 20 0.39 8.11 13.21
N ILE A 21 1.46 8.59 12.57
CA ILE A 21 1.82 8.13 11.22
C ILE A 21 2.24 6.66 11.22
N VAL A 22 2.96 6.20 12.25
CA VAL A 22 3.28 4.77 12.40
C VAL A 22 2.02 3.93 12.56
N GLY A 23 1.03 4.41 13.34
CA GLY A 23 -0.28 3.77 13.46
C GLY A 23 -1.02 3.66 12.12
N LEU A 24 -1.03 4.74 11.34
CA LEU A 24 -1.67 4.78 10.02
C LEU A 24 -0.98 3.86 9.00
N ILE A 25 0.36 3.79 9.02
CA ILE A 25 1.12 2.90 8.15
C ILE A 25 0.80 1.44 8.48
N ASN A 26 0.75 1.08 9.77
CA ASN A 26 0.38 -0.28 10.18
C ASN A 26 -1.06 -0.64 9.80
N ALA A 27 -2.00 0.30 9.96
CA ALA A 27 -3.38 0.10 9.53
C ALA A 27 -3.48 -0.06 8.00
N SER A 28 -2.69 0.71 7.25
CA SER A 28 -2.62 0.63 5.79
C SER A 28 -2.13 -0.75 5.34
N ARG A 29 -1.05 -1.25 5.94
CA ARG A 29 -0.53 -2.62 5.68
C ARG A 29 -1.58 -3.69 5.96
N HIS A 30 -2.30 -3.57 7.08
CA HIS A 30 -3.37 -4.52 7.41
C HIS A 30 -4.50 -4.50 6.36
N LEU A 31 -4.90 -3.32 5.89
CA LEU A 31 -5.91 -3.19 4.82
C LEU A 31 -5.43 -3.77 3.50
N MET A 32 -4.14 -3.66 3.18
CA MET A 32 -3.55 -4.29 1.99
C MET A 32 -3.59 -5.80 2.08
N ASP A 33 -3.26 -6.38 3.25
CA ASP A 33 -3.35 -7.82 3.47
C ASP A 33 -4.80 -8.35 3.33
N GLU A 34 -5.80 -7.53 3.68
CA GLU A 34 -7.22 -7.82 3.45
C GLU A 34 -7.64 -7.65 1.98
N GLY A 35 -6.76 -7.15 1.10
CA GLY A 35 -7.05 -6.85 -0.30
C GLY A 35 -7.92 -5.61 -0.50
N ARG A 36 -7.97 -4.70 0.48
CA ARG A 36 -8.77 -3.47 0.46
C ARG A 36 -7.94 -2.28 -0.05
N SER A 37 -8.64 -1.27 -0.56
CA SER A 37 -8.01 0.00 -0.95
C SER A 37 -7.54 0.76 0.27
N VAL A 38 -6.29 1.23 0.24
CA VAL A 38 -5.70 2.10 1.26
C VAL A 38 -5.94 3.56 0.90
N ASP A 39 -6.35 4.36 1.88
CA ASP A 39 -6.38 5.83 1.76
C ASP A 39 -5.15 6.42 2.45
N LEU A 40 -4.25 7.00 1.65
CA LEU A 40 -3.00 7.61 2.12
C LEU A 40 -3.16 9.10 2.45
N SER A 41 -4.33 9.70 2.22
CA SER A 41 -4.57 11.14 2.45
C SER A 41 -4.25 11.54 3.89
N ALA A 42 -4.57 10.66 4.85
CA ALA A 42 -4.26 10.89 6.26
C ALA A 42 -2.76 10.84 6.57
N VAL A 43 -2.00 9.99 5.88
CA VAL A 43 -0.53 9.89 6.01
C VAL A 43 0.10 11.15 5.45
N GLU A 44 -0.32 11.60 4.26
CA GLU A 44 0.18 12.82 3.61
C GLU A 44 -0.05 14.07 4.47
N ASP A 45 -1.25 14.21 5.05
CA ASP A 45 -1.58 15.33 5.93
C ASP A 45 -0.66 15.38 7.16
N ARG A 46 -0.35 14.22 7.76
CA ARG A 46 0.57 14.16 8.90
C ARG A 46 2.01 14.45 8.53
N VAL A 47 2.50 13.94 7.40
CA VAL A 47 3.85 14.29 6.91
C VAL A 47 3.97 15.79 6.71
N ARG A 48 2.94 16.44 6.17
CA ARG A 48 2.91 17.90 6.01
C ARG A 48 3.02 18.61 7.35
N ILE A 49 2.20 18.23 8.34
CA ILE A 49 2.22 18.82 9.68
C ILE A 49 3.58 18.65 10.33
N ILE A 50 4.20 17.46 10.24
CA ILE A 50 5.53 17.19 10.79
C ILE A 50 6.58 18.10 10.12
N THR A 51 6.52 18.22 8.78
CA THR A 51 7.48 19.04 8.02
C THR A 51 7.35 20.52 8.37
N GLU A 52 6.13 21.03 8.49
CA GLU A 52 5.85 22.41 8.91
C GLU A 52 6.31 22.66 10.36
N ALA A 53 6.05 21.72 11.27
CA ALA A 53 6.46 21.82 12.66
C ALA A 53 7.99 21.79 12.82
N VAL A 54 8.70 20.96 12.04
CA VAL A 54 10.16 20.90 12.02
C VAL A 54 10.76 22.17 11.41
N ALA A 55 10.16 22.71 10.35
CA ALA A 55 10.61 23.95 9.73
C ALA A 55 10.43 25.18 10.64
N ALA A 56 9.42 25.16 11.51
CA ALA A 56 9.17 26.20 12.51
C ALA A 56 9.99 26.02 13.80
N ALA A 57 10.58 24.84 14.03
CA ALA A 57 11.31 24.52 15.25
C ALA A 57 12.74 25.12 15.26
N PRO A 58 13.32 25.37 16.44
CA PRO A 58 14.73 25.72 16.57
C PRO A 58 15.64 24.65 15.96
N PRO A 59 16.82 25.02 15.43
CA PRO A 59 17.73 24.08 14.76
C PRO A 59 18.20 22.94 15.67
N GLU A 60 18.28 23.17 16.98
CA GLU A 60 18.62 22.16 18.00
C GLU A 60 17.53 21.06 18.06
N VAL A 61 16.26 21.47 18.07
CA VAL A 61 15.10 20.57 18.07
C VAL A 61 15.01 19.84 16.73
N ALA A 62 15.12 20.57 15.60
CA ALA A 62 15.10 19.98 14.27
C ALA A 62 16.21 18.93 14.06
N SER A 63 17.42 19.20 14.58
CA SER A 63 18.53 18.25 14.51
C SER A 63 18.29 16.98 15.33
N SER A 64 17.55 17.09 16.44
CA SER A 64 17.20 15.96 17.30
C SER A 64 16.17 15.01 16.67
N PHE A 65 15.39 15.50 15.69
CA PHE A 65 14.41 14.71 14.96
C PHE A 65 14.92 14.17 13.61
N LYS A 66 16.14 14.52 13.21
CA LYS A 66 16.69 14.13 11.90
C LYS A 66 16.63 12.62 11.67
N ASP A 67 17.11 11.84 12.63
CA ASP A 67 17.13 10.37 12.53
C ASP A 67 15.70 9.79 12.45
N TYR A 68 14.73 10.41 13.14
CA TYR A 68 13.33 10.00 13.11
C TYR A 68 12.66 10.31 11.77
N LEU A 69 12.99 11.45 11.16
CA LEU A 69 12.49 11.81 9.83
C LEU A 69 13.09 10.93 8.74
N GLU A 70 14.36 10.56 8.87
CA GLU A 70 15.02 9.61 7.97
C GLU A 70 14.36 8.23 8.08
N ALA A 71 14.14 7.73 9.30
CA ALA A 71 13.40 6.49 9.52
C ALA A 71 11.96 6.54 8.99
N LEU A 72 11.29 7.70 9.06
CA LEU A 72 9.97 7.90 8.48
C LEU A 72 10.02 7.80 6.96
N SER A 73 11.00 8.45 6.31
CA SER A 73 11.22 8.36 4.86
C SER A 73 11.42 6.91 4.43
N ASP A 74 12.32 6.18 5.09
CA ASP A 74 12.56 4.75 4.81
C ASP A 74 11.29 3.90 4.97
N THR A 75 10.44 4.25 5.93
CA THR A 75 9.19 3.54 6.17
C THR A 75 8.17 3.82 5.06
N LEU A 76 8.09 5.06 4.57
CA LEU A 76 7.23 5.44 3.46
C LEU A 76 7.70 4.79 2.15
N ASP A 77 9.00 4.74 1.89
CA ASP A 77 9.58 4.05 0.73
C ASP A 77 9.21 2.55 0.75
N ARG A 78 9.33 1.90 1.91
CA ARG A 78 8.89 0.50 2.07
C ARG A 78 7.38 0.33 1.85
N LEU A 79 6.56 1.28 2.31
CA LEU A 79 5.12 1.22 2.09
C LEU A 79 4.78 1.36 0.60
N GLN A 80 5.50 2.20 -0.14
CA GLN A 80 5.37 2.32 -1.58
C GLN A 80 5.73 1.00 -2.28
N ASP A 81 6.88 0.41 -1.94
CA ASP A 81 7.31 -0.88 -2.47
C ASP A 81 6.26 -1.97 -2.19
N ASP A 82 5.73 -2.03 -0.98
CA ASP A 82 4.67 -2.98 -0.60
C ASP A 82 3.41 -2.78 -1.46
N LEU A 83 3.03 -1.52 -1.74
CA LEU A 83 1.86 -1.19 -2.58
C LEU A 83 2.05 -1.65 -4.02
N GLU A 84 3.22 -1.39 -4.60
CA GLU A 84 3.56 -1.79 -5.96
C GLU A 84 3.55 -3.31 -6.11
N HIS A 85 4.18 -4.03 -5.18
CA HIS A 85 4.19 -5.49 -5.17
C HIS A 85 2.79 -6.08 -5.04
N HIS A 86 1.97 -5.55 -4.13
CA HIS A 86 0.60 -6.02 -3.95
C HIS A 86 -0.25 -5.78 -5.20
N HIS A 87 -0.12 -4.60 -5.82
CA HIS A 87 -0.81 -4.29 -7.06
C HIS A 87 -0.38 -5.23 -8.20
N GLN A 88 0.92 -5.49 -8.33
CA GLN A 88 1.45 -6.41 -9.34
C GLN A 88 0.98 -7.85 -9.13
N ALA A 89 0.97 -8.33 -7.87
CA ALA A 89 0.44 -9.64 -7.53
C ALA A 89 -1.05 -9.78 -7.87
N LEU A 90 -1.86 -8.76 -7.61
CA LEU A 90 -3.27 -8.72 -8.01
C LEU A 90 -3.43 -8.79 -9.54
N GLN A 91 -2.65 -8.00 -10.29
CA GLN A 91 -2.68 -8.03 -11.75
C GLN A 91 -2.31 -9.41 -12.31
N ASP A 92 -1.29 -10.05 -11.76
CA ASP A 92 -0.84 -11.36 -12.23
C ASP A 92 -1.84 -12.47 -11.89
N ASN A 93 -2.44 -12.44 -10.70
CA ASN A 93 -3.55 -13.33 -10.34
C ASN A 93 -4.72 -13.18 -11.32
N LEU A 94 -5.09 -11.95 -11.69
CA LEU A 94 -6.13 -11.70 -12.69
C LEU A 94 -5.76 -12.22 -14.08
N LYS A 95 -4.49 -12.10 -14.50
CA LYS A 95 -4.02 -12.66 -15.78
C LYS A 95 -4.11 -14.19 -15.77
N ILE A 96 -3.72 -14.85 -14.67
CA ILE A 96 -3.80 -16.31 -14.51
C ILE A 96 -5.26 -16.77 -14.57
N LEU A 97 -6.16 -16.10 -13.84
CA LEU A 97 -7.61 -16.37 -13.86
C LEU A 97 -8.18 -16.23 -15.28
N LYS A 98 -7.88 -15.12 -15.98
CA LYS A 98 -8.32 -14.90 -17.36
C LYS A 98 -7.80 -15.99 -18.30
N ARG A 99 -6.52 -16.38 -18.17
CA ARG A 99 -5.94 -17.47 -18.98
C ARG A 99 -6.66 -18.78 -18.72
N ARG A 100 -6.91 -19.14 -17.46
CA ARG A 100 -7.65 -20.37 -17.08
C ARG A 100 -9.07 -20.37 -17.64
N THR A 101 -9.78 -19.26 -17.55
CA THR A 101 -11.13 -19.11 -18.13
C THR A 101 -11.10 -19.25 -19.65
N ALA A 102 -10.14 -18.63 -20.33
CA ALA A 102 -9.96 -18.78 -21.78
C ALA A 102 -9.62 -20.23 -22.17
N THR A 103 -8.71 -20.89 -21.45
CA THR A 103 -8.37 -22.30 -21.69
C THR A 103 -9.58 -23.22 -21.51
N ASN A 104 -10.44 -22.98 -20.52
CA ASN A 104 -11.68 -23.74 -20.35
C ASN A 104 -12.68 -23.49 -21.49
N ALA A 105 -12.75 -22.26 -22.01
CA ALA A 105 -13.64 -21.92 -23.13
C ALA A 105 -13.20 -22.55 -24.47
N TYR A 106 -11.90 -22.71 -24.70
CA TYR A 106 -11.35 -23.32 -25.93
C TYR A 106 -10.97 -24.81 -25.77
N GLY A 107 -10.95 -25.35 -24.54
CA GLY A 107 -10.60 -26.74 -24.24
C GLY A 107 -11.71 -27.76 -24.52
N THR A 108 -12.95 -27.31 -24.69
CA THR A 108 -14.05 -28.16 -25.17
C THR A 108 -14.12 -28.07 -26.69
N SER A 109 -13.10 -28.58 -27.36
CA SER A 109 -13.30 -29.05 -28.73
C SER A 109 -14.02 -30.39 -28.62
N PRO A 110 -15.27 -30.54 -29.08
CA PRO A 110 -15.89 -31.86 -29.16
C PRO A 110 -15.02 -32.71 -30.07
N SER A 111 -14.43 -33.77 -29.49
CA SER A 111 -13.79 -34.84 -30.25
C SER A 111 -14.73 -35.27 -31.36
N THR A 112 -14.23 -35.14 -32.59
CA THR A 112 -14.78 -35.74 -33.80
C THR A 112 -15.12 -37.21 -33.53
N PRO A 113 -16.39 -37.65 -33.64
CA PRO A 113 -16.66 -39.07 -33.64
C PRO A 113 -16.08 -39.71 -34.91
N PRO A 114 -15.55 -40.95 -34.83
CA PRO A 114 -14.84 -41.59 -35.92
C PRO A 114 -15.75 -41.89 -37.11
N SER A 115 -15.17 -41.81 -38.31
CA SER A 115 -15.74 -42.26 -39.57
C SER A 115 -16.45 -43.61 -39.44
N SER A 116 -17.72 -43.65 -39.84
CA SER A 116 -18.35 -44.85 -40.37
C SER A 116 -18.75 -44.54 -41.81
N THR A 117 -17.80 -44.71 -42.74
CA THR A 117 -18.13 -44.99 -44.14
C THR A 117 -18.15 -46.51 -44.24
N ASP A 118 -19.25 -47.09 -43.78
CA ASP A 118 -19.55 -48.50 -44.01
C ASP A 118 -20.24 -48.59 -45.37
N ARG A 119 -19.64 -49.41 -46.22
CA ARG A 119 -19.82 -49.51 -47.65
C ARG A 119 -19.94 -51.00 -47.93
N ASP A 120 -21.15 -51.51 -47.90
CA ASP A 120 -21.53 -52.87 -48.32
C ASP A 120 -22.92 -52.72 -48.98
N GLU A 121 -23.06 -52.86 -50.32
CA GLU A 121 -23.33 -54.12 -51.05
C GLU A 121 -24.51 -54.87 -50.40
N ASP A 122 -25.69 -55.01 -51.02
CA ASP A 122 -26.01 -55.60 -52.34
C ASP A 122 -27.40 -55.13 -52.82
#